data_AF-A0A0A3J577-F1
#
_entry.id   AF-A0A0A3J577-F1
#
_cell.length_a   1.000
_cell.length_b   1.000
_cell.length_c   1.000
_cell.angle_alpha   90.00
_cell.angle_beta   90.00
_cell.angle_gamma   90.00
#
_symmetry.space_group_name_H-M   'P 1'
#
loop_
_entity.id
_entity.type
_entity.pdbx_description
1 polymer ?
#
loop_
_entity_poly.entity_id
_entity_poly.type
_entity_poly.pdbx_seq_one_letter_code
_entity_poly.pdbx_strand_id
1 'polypeptide(L)' 'MYIEISIDLKHYNGDCFDLRLSDYYTVKELIDIVWQAKSISYPPKEGFWVRVPNKQKVLSGNEQLAGSGITTGDRLEIL' A
#
# COMPACT_ATOMS: atom_id res chain seq x y z
N MET A 1 2.12 -10.18 -11.55
CA MET A 1 2.37 -9.21 -12.63
C MET A 1 2.88 -7.91 -12.02
N TYR A 2 3.61 -7.07 -12.76
CA TYR A 2 3.97 -5.74 -12.24
C TYR A 2 2.78 -4.79 -12.40
N ILE A 3 2.37 -4.16 -11.31
CA ILE A 3 1.30 -3.16 -11.25
C ILE A 3 1.88 -1.80 -10.87
N GLU A 4 1.20 -0.73 -11.27
CA GLU A 4 1.56 0.64 -10.93
C GLU A 4 0.39 1.28 -10.17
N ILE A 5 0.63 1.63 -8.92
CA ILE A 5 -0.38 2.08 -7.97
C ILE A 5 0.03 3.41 -7.36
N SER A 6 -0.94 4.17 -6.87
CA SER A 6 -0.67 5.40 -6.11
C SER A 6 -0.74 5.13 -4.61
N ILE A 7 0.33 5.47 -3.89
CA ILE A 7 0.40 5.39 -2.44
C ILE A 7 0.03 6.73 -1.83
N ASP A 8 -0.81 6.69 -0.80
CA ASP A 8 -1.24 7.84 -0.02
C ASP A 8 -0.90 7.65 1.46
N LEU A 9 -0.04 8.54 1.97
CA LEU A 9 0.47 8.60 3.34
C LEU A 9 -0.24 9.69 4.17
N LYS A 10 -1.51 10.00 3.88
CA LYS A 10 -2.33 10.98 4.60
C LYS A 10 -2.30 10.86 6.13
N HIS A 11 -2.22 9.64 6.66
CA HIS A 11 -2.17 9.38 8.12
C HIS A 11 -0.77 9.51 8.73
N TYR A 12 0.21 9.89 7.91
CA TYR A 12 1.63 9.92 8.23
C TYR A 12 2.21 11.30 7.88
N ASN A 13 3.10 11.39 6.90
CA ASN A 13 3.69 12.66 6.45
C ASN A 13 2.85 13.40 5.40
N GLY A 14 1.73 12.84 4.94
CA GLY A 14 0.85 13.43 3.93
C GLY A 14 1.35 13.28 2.50
N ASP A 15 2.44 12.56 2.27
CA ASP A 15 2.99 12.33 0.93
C ASP A 15 2.05 11.49 0.05
N CYS A 16 2.09 11.75 -1.25
CA CYS A 16 1.49 10.89 -2.27
C CYS A 16 2.51 10.63 -3.37
N PHE A 17 2.60 9.39 -3.87
CA PHE A 17 3.53 9.02 -4.93
C PHE A 17 3.11 7.71 -5.61
N ASP A 18 3.57 7.51 -6.83
CA ASP A 18 3.32 6.27 -7.56
C ASP A 18 4.42 5.25 -7.30
N LEU A 19 4.03 3.99 -7.19
CA LEU A 19 4.91 2.85 -6.91
C LEU A 19 4.61 1.72 -7.89
N ARG A 20 5.66 1.19 -8.51
CA ARG A 20 5.59 0.01 -9.36
C ARG A 20 6.19 -1.20 -8.65
N LEU A 21 5.39 -2.25 -8.48
CA LEU A 21 5.81 -3.49 -7.79
C LEU A 21 5.07 -4.71 -8.34
N SER A 22 5.52 -5.89 -7.92
CA SER A 22 4.80 -7.14 -8.20
C SER A 22 3.52 -7.23 -7.36
N ASP A 23 2.39 -7.56 -7.98
CA ASP A 23 1.14 -7.88 -7.29
C ASP A 23 1.21 -9.20 -6.47
N TYR A 24 2.31 -9.93 -6.55
CA TYR A 24 2.53 -11.13 -5.73
C TYR A 24 2.82 -10.78 -4.27
N TYR A 25 3.21 -9.55 -3.97
CA TYR A 25 3.46 -9.10 -2.61
C TYR A 25 2.17 -9.05 -1.79
N THR A 26 2.35 -9.22 -0.48
CA THR A 26 1.34 -8.90 0.53
C THR A 26 1.25 -7.39 0.76
N VAL A 27 0.15 -6.95 1.35
CA VAL A 27 -0.01 -5.56 1.79
C VAL A 27 1.11 -5.14 2.75
N LYS A 28 1.52 -6.04 3.66
CA LYS A 28 2.63 -5.76 4.58
C LYS A 28 3.94 -5.52 3.84
N GLU A 29 4.31 -6.38 2.89
CA GLU A 29 5.52 -6.20 2.09
C GLU A 29 5.48 -4.90 1.27
N LEU A 30 4.30 -4.52 0.76
CA LEU A 30 4.10 -3.21 0.14
C LEU A 30 4.39 -2.06 1.11
N ILE A 31 3.88 -2.13 2.34
CA ILE A 31 4.11 -1.11 3.37
C ILE A 31 5.60 -1.03 3.72
N ASP A 32 6.27 -2.18 3.85
CA ASP A 32 7.71 -2.22 4.12
C ASP A 32 8.52 -1.54 3.00
N ILE A 33 8.15 -1.77 1.73
CA ILE A 33 8.75 -1.08 0.56
C ILE A 33 8.49 0.42 0.62
N VAL A 34 7.27 0.85 0.93
CA VAL A 34 6.91 2.27 1.06
C VAL A 34 7.75 2.95 2.15
N TRP A 35 7.91 2.30 3.29
CA TRP A 35 8.71 2.81 4.41
C TRP A 35 10.18 3.01 4.02
N GLN A 36 10.77 2.02 3.34
CA GLN A 36 12.14 2.11 2.85
C GLN A 36 12.29 3.21 1.79
N ALA A 37 11.38 3.26 0.81
CA ALA A 37 11.41 4.23 -0.27
C ALA A 37 11.28 5.68 0.21
N LYS A 38 10.49 5.90 1.27
CA LYS A 38 10.25 7.22 1.86
C LYS A 38 11.14 7.55 3.06
N SER A 39 12.00 6.62 3.49
CA SER A 39 12.87 6.78 4.65
C SER A 39 12.09 7.25 5.90
N ILE A 40 10.90 6.66 6.13
CA ILE A 40 10.05 7.01 7.28
C ILE A 40 10.70 6.43 8.54
N SER A 41 10.98 7.28 9.53
CA SER A 41 11.81 6.94 10.69
C SER A 41 11.07 6.21 11.83
N TYR A 42 9.74 6.32 11.88
CA TYR A 42 8.90 5.65 12.86
C TYR A 42 8.22 4.43 12.23
N PRO A 43 7.84 3.40 13.00
CA PRO A 43 7.23 2.20 12.45
C PRO A 43 5.79 2.46 11.94
N PRO A 44 5.31 1.68 10.95
CA PRO A 44 3.90 1.68 10.56
C PRO A 44 3.02 1.20 11.71
N LYS A 45 1.71 1.52 11.66
CA LYS A 45 0.75 1.04 12.66
C LYS A 45 0.57 -0.48 12.59
N GLU A 46 0.26 -1.08 13.74
CA GLU A 46 -0.03 -2.51 13.83
C GLU A 46 -1.21 -2.93 12.94
N GLY A 47 -1.14 -4.15 12.41
CA GLY A 47 -2.13 -4.72 11.50
C GLY A 47 -1.91 -4.38 10.02
N PHE A 48 -1.08 -3.37 9.72
CA PHE A 48 -0.64 -3.05 8.35
C PHE A 48 -1.82 -2.86 7.39
N TRP A 49 -2.78 -2.03 7.80
CA TRP A 49 -4.04 -1.85 7.08
C TRP A 49 -3.89 -0.83 5.96
N VAL A 50 -4.50 -1.13 4.81
CA VAL A 50 -4.65 -0.18 3.70
C VAL A 50 -6.10 -0.07 3.27
N ARG A 51 -6.54 1.15 3.00
CA ARG A 51 -7.82 1.41 2.35
C ARG A 51 -7.58 1.62 0.86
N VAL A 52 -8.49 1.10 0.03
CA VAL A 52 -8.48 1.27 -1.42
C VAL A 52 -9.71 2.07 -1.81
N PRO A 53 -9.64 3.42 -1.84
CA PRO A 53 -10.82 4.27 -1.92
C PRO A 53 -11.64 4.04 -3.18
N ASN A 54 -10.96 3.83 -4.32
CA ASN A 54 -11.59 3.58 -5.62
C ASN A 54 -12.29 2.21 -5.72
N LYS A 55 -12.01 1.28 -4.79
CA LYS A 55 -12.70 -0.01 -4.69
C LYS A 55 -13.52 -0.15 -3.41
N GLN A 56 -13.59 0.89 -2.59
CA GLN A 56 -14.34 0.92 -1.32
C GLN A 56 -14.07 -0.29 -0.40
N LYS A 57 -12.81 -0.75 -0.36
CA LYS A 57 -12.39 -1.91 0.45
C LYS A 57 -11.23 -1.54 1.37
N VAL A 58 -11.06 -2.34 2.41
CA VAL A 58 -9.92 -2.27 3.33
C VAL A 58 -9.25 -3.64 3.33
N LEU A 59 -7.92 -3.65 3.24
CA LEU A 59 -7.11 -4.86 3.25
C LEU A 59 -6.22 -4.87 4.48
N SER A 60 -6.04 -6.05 5.04
CA SER A 60 -5.10 -6.33 6.12
C SER A 60 -3.70 -6.64 5.58
N GLY A 61 -2.67 -6.52 6.41
CA GLY A 61 -1.28 -6.79 6.04
C GLY A 61 -1.00 -8.17 5.44
N ASN A 62 -1.82 -9.16 5.79
CA ASN A 62 -1.62 -10.56 5.37
C ASN A 62 -2.20 -10.86 3.99
N GLU A 63 -3.00 -9.95 3.44
CA GLU A 63 -3.63 -10.16 2.14
C GLU A 63 -2.66 -9.92 1.00
N GLN A 64 -2.74 -10.78 -0.02
CA GLN A 64 -1.94 -10.65 -1.24
C GLN A 64 -2.59 -9.65 -2.19
N LEU A 65 -1.81 -8.75 -2.79
CA LEU A 65 -2.33 -7.70 -3.67
C LEU A 65 -3.12 -8.28 -4.85
N ALA A 66 -2.57 -9.29 -5.55
CA ALA A 66 -3.26 -9.99 -6.62
C ALA A 66 -4.54 -10.69 -6.14
N GLY A 67 -4.46 -11.42 -5.02
CA GLY A 67 -5.60 -12.15 -4.44
C GLY A 67 -6.74 -11.24 -3.99
N SER A 68 -6.43 -10.03 -3.54
CA SER A 68 -7.41 -9.02 -3.19
C SER A 68 -7.88 -8.22 -4.41
N GLY A 69 -7.39 -8.50 -5.62
CA GLY A 69 -7.78 -7.80 -6.84
C GLY A 69 -7.27 -6.36 -6.91
N ILE A 70 -6.04 -6.10 -6.43
CA ILE A 70 -5.34 -4.83 -6.65
C ILE A 70 -4.75 -4.81 -8.05
N THR A 71 -4.93 -3.70 -8.75
CA THR A 71 -4.55 -3.54 -10.16
C THR A 71 -3.93 -2.17 -10.39
N THR A 72 -3.28 -1.99 -11.55
CA THR A 72 -2.76 -0.69 -11.97
C THR A 72 -3.84 0.40 -11.90
N GLY A 73 -3.48 1.57 -11.39
CA GLY A 73 -4.36 2.73 -11.20
C GLY A 73 -5.11 2.73 -9.87
N ASP A 74 -5.00 1.68 -9.05
CA ASP A 74 -5.54 1.70 -7.69
C ASP A 74 -4.78 2.69 -6.81
N ARG A 75 -5.50 3.30 -5.85
CA ARG A 75 -4.93 4.15 -4.81
C ARG A 75 -4.99 3.42 -3.49
N LEU A 76 -3.87 3.35 -2.78
CA LEU A 76 -3.76 2.70 -1.48
C LEU A 76 -3.44 3.76 -0.42
N GLU A 77 -4.39 4.01 0.46
CA GLU A 77 -4.28 4.88 1.64
C GLU A 77 -3.82 4.02 2.82
N ILE A 78 -2.60 4.25 3.31
CA ILE A 78 -2.04 3.51 4.45
C ILE A 78 -2.61 4.13 5.74
N LEU A 79 -3.20 3.28 6.58
CA LEU A 79 -3.96 3.69 7.77
C LEU A 79 -3.09 3.81 9.03
#